data_AF-A0A6I4XJ15-F1
#
_entry.id   AF-A0A6I4XJ15-F1
#
_cell.length_a   1.000
_cell.length_b   1.000
_cell.length_c   1.000
_cell.angle_alpha   90.00
_cell.angle_beta   90.00
_cell.angle_gamma   90.00
#
_symmetry.space_group_name_H-M   'P 1'
#
loop_
_entity.id
_entity.type
_entity.pdbx_description
1 polymer ?
#
loop_
_entity_poly.entity_id
_entity_poly.type
_entity_poly.pdbx_seq_one_letter_code
_entity_poly.pdbx_strand_id
1 'polypeptide(L)'
;VDAAIEDQHYDPNLFQFTHMALSALNEQKDPEIITNIFEIQLLERFGVRPEWHHCVACGETQGKFDYSSKYSGVLCEKHWHLDEQRYHADPRAIHFIRLFSQVSYEKVQNIQVKEETKKSIRETIDMLYDEYVGLHLKSKKFIDQMKTWENTLKILPR
;
A
#
# COMPACT_ATOMS: atom_id res chain seq x y z
N VAL A 1 2.67 -11.85 5.96
CA VAL A 1 2.69 -12.27 7.38
C VAL A 1 3.84 -13.22 7.62
N ASP A 2 3.83 -14.41 7.02
CA ASP A 2 4.91 -15.41 7.17
C ASP A 2 6.31 -14.83 6.91
N ALA A 3 6.50 -14.13 5.80
CA ALA A 3 7.77 -13.46 5.50
C ALA A 3 8.12 -12.26 6.40
N ALA A 4 7.19 -11.77 7.22
CA ALA A 4 7.32 -10.56 8.04
C ALA A 4 7.48 -10.88 9.54
N ILE A 5 7.59 -12.16 9.91
CA ILE A 5 7.77 -12.62 11.29
C ILE A 5 8.82 -13.73 11.31
N GLU A 6 9.59 -13.80 12.38
CA GLU A 6 10.52 -14.91 12.60
C GLU A 6 9.78 -16.17 13.07
N ASP A 7 10.32 -17.34 12.72
CA ASP A 7 9.75 -18.62 13.15
C ASP A 7 9.66 -18.71 14.68
N GLN A 8 8.52 -19.22 15.16
CA GLN A 8 8.22 -19.42 16.58
C GLN A 8 8.21 -18.12 17.42
N HIS A 9 8.14 -16.94 16.78
CA HIS A 9 8.02 -15.68 17.47
C HIS A 9 6.56 -15.35 17.82
N TYR A 10 6.30 -15.02 19.09
CA TYR A 10 4.97 -14.60 19.55
C TYR A 10 4.77 -13.10 19.30
N ASP A 11 3.89 -12.76 18.35
CA ASP A 11 3.54 -11.37 18.04
C ASP A 11 2.01 -11.14 18.08
N PRO A 12 1.46 -10.75 19.24
CA PRO A 12 0.03 -10.52 19.39
C PRO A 12 -0.46 -9.33 18.57
N ASN A 13 0.39 -8.35 18.30
CA ASN A 13 0.03 -7.16 17.53
C ASN A 13 -0.15 -7.52 16.05
N LEU A 14 0.77 -8.30 15.47
CA LEU A 14 0.65 -8.78 14.09
C LEU A 14 -0.53 -9.74 13.94
N PHE A 15 -0.76 -10.61 14.93
CA PHE A 15 -1.94 -11.47 14.95
C PHE A 15 -3.23 -10.66 14.93
N GLN A 16 -3.39 -9.70 15.84
CA GLN A 16 -4.57 -8.85 15.91
C GLN A 16 -4.75 -8.04 14.62
N PHE A 17 -3.68 -7.47 14.10
CA PHE A 17 -3.70 -6.71 12.85
C PHE A 17 -4.16 -7.57 11.66
N THR A 18 -3.61 -8.78 11.54
CA THR A 18 -4.01 -9.75 10.50
C THR A 18 -5.46 -10.18 10.67
N HIS A 19 -5.89 -10.47 11.90
CA HIS A 19 -7.28 -10.84 12.20
C HIS A 19 -8.26 -9.72 11.82
N MET A 20 -7.92 -8.46 12.10
CA MET A 20 -8.74 -7.31 11.71
C MET A 20 -8.84 -7.17 10.19
N ALA A 21 -7.74 -7.35 9.46
CA ALA A 21 -7.75 -7.33 7.99
C ALA A 21 -8.65 -8.44 7.43
N LEU A 22 -8.51 -9.68 7.91
CA LEU A 22 -9.34 -10.81 7.48
C LEU A 22 -10.82 -10.62 7.83
N SER A 23 -11.12 -10.06 8.99
CA SER A 23 -12.49 -9.73 9.41
C SER A 23 -13.12 -8.69 8.47
N ALA A 24 -12.36 -7.66 8.12
CA ALA A 24 -12.79 -6.63 7.17
C ALA A 24 -13.08 -7.19 5.77
N LEU A 25 -12.30 -8.18 5.31
CA LEU A 25 -12.59 -8.90 4.06
C LEU A 25 -13.88 -9.71 4.15
N ASN A 26 -14.13 -10.39 5.28
CA ASN A 26 -15.37 -11.14 5.51
C ASN A 26 -16.61 -10.24 5.59
N GLU A 27 -16.44 -8.98 6.05
CA GLU A 27 -17.47 -7.94 6.04
C GLU A 27 -17.75 -7.35 4.64
N GLN A 28 -17.16 -7.91 3.57
CA GLN A 28 -17.32 -7.46 2.19
C GLN A 28 -16.83 -6.03 1.94
N LYS A 29 -15.86 -5.54 2.74
CA LYS A 29 -15.13 -4.31 2.40
C LYS A 29 -14.26 -4.54 1.17
N ASP A 30 -13.90 -3.45 0.49
CA ASP A 30 -13.09 -3.50 -0.72
C ASP A 30 -11.76 -4.23 -0.48
N PRO A 31 -11.55 -5.42 -1.08
CA PRO A 31 -10.39 -6.25 -0.77
C PRO A 31 -9.06 -5.61 -1.18
N GLU A 32 -9.06 -4.77 -2.22
CA GLU A 32 -7.85 -4.08 -2.65
C GLU A 32 -7.43 -3.03 -1.64
N ILE A 33 -8.40 -2.26 -1.13
CA ILE A 33 -8.14 -1.23 -0.11
C ILE A 33 -7.63 -1.88 1.18
N ILE A 34 -8.27 -2.96 1.64
CA ILE A 34 -7.84 -3.67 2.84
C ILE A 34 -6.41 -4.21 2.70
N THR A 35 -6.09 -4.78 1.54
CA THR A 35 -4.75 -5.32 1.23
C THR A 35 -3.71 -4.20 1.16
N ASN A 36 -4.02 -3.09 0.48
CA ASN A 36 -3.11 -1.95 0.36
C ASN A 36 -2.79 -1.32 1.73
N ILE A 37 -3.79 -1.19 2.62
CA ILE A 37 -3.57 -0.73 4.00
C ILE A 37 -2.66 -1.71 4.74
N PHE A 38 -2.93 -3.01 4.61
CA PHE A 38 -2.14 -4.05 5.26
C PHE A 38 -0.67 -3.96 4.87
N GLU A 39 -0.39 -3.87 3.57
CA GLU A 39 0.97 -3.81 3.04
C GLU A 39 1.71 -2.54 3.44
N ILE A 40 1.08 -1.36 3.32
CA ILE A 40 1.73 -0.10 3.72
C ILE A 40 2.12 -0.11 5.20
N GLN A 41 1.26 -0.62 6.07
CA GLN A 41 1.55 -0.68 7.51
C GLN A 41 2.51 -1.83 7.87
N LEU A 42 2.54 -2.90 7.07
CA LEU A 42 3.45 -4.03 7.28
C LEU A 42 4.90 -3.69 6.95
N LEU A 43 5.17 -2.65 6.13
CA LEU A 43 6.52 -2.18 5.81
C LEU A 43 7.40 -1.97 7.05
N GLU A 44 6.83 -1.47 8.15
CA GLU A 44 7.58 -1.25 9.39
C GLU A 44 8.19 -2.53 9.97
N ARG A 45 7.55 -3.68 9.75
CA ARG A 45 8.04 -5.00 10.17
C ARG A 45 9.27 -5.44 9.38
N PHE A 46 9.44 -4.93 8.16
CA PHE A 46 10.64 -5.10 7.35
C PHE A 46 11.72 -4.05 7.67
N GLY A 47 11.54 -3.25 8.73
CA GLY A 47 12.46 -2.17 9.10
C GLY A 47 12.29 -0.91 8.25
N VAL A 48 11.28 -0.85 7.40
CA VAL A 48 11.04 0.26 6.47
C VAL A 48 10.03 1.21 7.11
N ARG A 49 10.47 2.42 7.45
CA ARG A 49 9.62 3.43 8.12
C ARG A 49 9.60 4.73 7.32
N PRO A 50 8.81 4.80 6.24
CA PRO A 50 8.78 6.01 5.44
C PRO A 50 8.02 7.15 6.12
N GLU A 51 8.46 8.38 5.89
CA GLU A 51 7.71 9.57 6.32
C GLU A 51 6.57 9.87 5.33
N TRP A 52 5.33 9.59 5.75
CA TRP A 52 4.11 9.80 4.96
C TRP A 52 3.35 11.08 5.33
N HIS A 53 3.61 11.70 6.47
CA HIS A 53 2.78 12.77 7.03
C HIS A 53 3.07 14.11 6.36
N HIS A 54 4.34 14.44 6.17
CA HIS A 54 4.78 15.74 5.68
C HIS A 54 5.96 15.62 4.73
N CYS A 55 6.18 16.67 3.95
CA CYS A 55 7.35 16.79 3.09
C CYS A 55 8.62 16.72 3.93
N VAL A 56 9.47 15.72 3.68
CA VAL A 56 10.76 15.53 4.38
C VAL A 56 11.69 16.76 4.27
N ALA A 57 11.53 17.58 3.23
CA ALA A 57 12.36 18.75 3.01
C ALA A 57 11.86 20.03 3.72
N CYS A 58 10.55 20.19 3.91
CA CYS A 58 9.99 21.47 4.36
C CYS A 58 8.79 21.41 5.31
N GLY A 59 8.32 20.22 5.69
CA GLY A 59 7.18 20.09 6.61
C GLY A 59 5.80 20.34 6.00
N GLU A 60 5.69 20.60 4.69
CA GLU A 60 4.40 20.79 4.02
C GLU A 60 3.52 19.54 4.17
N THR A 61 2.25 19.72 4.53
CA THR A 61 1.31 18.60 4.73
C THR A 61 0.23 18.55 3.66
N GLN A 62 0.06 19.65 2.90
CA GLN A 62 -1.01 19.84 1.93
C GLN A 62 -0.49 19.91 0.50
N GLY A 63 -1.39 19.63 -0.46
CA GLY A 63 -1.07 19.65 -1.89
C GLY A 63 -0.63 18.29 -2.43
N LYS A 64 0.07 18.33 -3.57
CA LYS A 64 0.56 17.13 -4.25
C LYS A 64 1.90 16.69 -3.69
N PHE A 65 2.04 15.37 -3.57
CA PHE A 65 3.23 14.72 -3.09
C PHE A 65 3.63 13.60 -4.04
N ASP A 66 4.90 13.25 -3.96
CA ASP A 66 5.48 12.06 -4.59
C ASP A 66 6.45 11.41 -3.60
N TYR A 67 6.79 10.14 -3.82
CA TYR A 67 7.64 9.39 -2.89
C TYR A 67 9.09 9.34 -3.37
N SER A 68 10.02 9.53 -2.45
CA SER A 68 11.46 9.41 -2.71
C SER A 68 12.07 8.32 -1.83
N SER A 69 12.64 7.29 -2.46
CA SER A 69 13.43 6.30 -1.72
C SER A 69 14.66 6.91 -1.07
N LYS A 70 15.31 7.84 -1.78
CA LYS A 70 16.50 8.55 -1.34
C LYS A 70 16.29 9.29 -0.02
N TYR A 71 15.13 9.90 0.18
CA TYR A 71 14.78 10.58 1.43
C TYR A 71 13.91 9.73 2.37
N SER A 72 13.57 8.49 1.98
CA SER A 72 12.69 7.59 2.73
C SER A 72 11.38 8.27 3.16
N GLY A 73 10.75 8.99 2.24
CA GLY A 73 9.55 9.75 2.56
C GLY A 73 9.01 10.57 1.40
N VAL A 74 7.91 11.28 1.66
CA VAL A 74 7.23 12.08 0.64
C VAL A 74 7.89 13.45 0.43
N LEU A 75 7.92 13.90 -0.82
CA LEU A 75 8.31 15.24 -1.23
C LEU A 75 7.10 15.97 -1.81
N CYS A 76 6.84 17.21 -1.37
CA CYS A 76 5.82 18.04 -2.00
C CYS A 76 6.28 18.54 -3.38
N GLU A 77 5.33 18.98 -4.21
CA GLU A 77 5.58 19.48 -5.57
C GLU A 77 6.69 20.53 -5.66
N LYS A 78 6.84 21.37 -4.63
CA LYS A 78 7.90 22.40 -4.55
C LYS A 78 9.31 21.79 -4.46
N HIS A 79 9.44 20.56 -3.96
CA HIS A 79 10.71 19.88 -3.65
C HIS A 79 10.95 18.63 -4.49
N TRP A 80 10.13 18.35 -5.51
CA TRP A 80 10.37 17.24 -6.44
C TRP A 80 11.73 17.32 -7.14
N HIS A 81 12.27 18.52 -7.34
CA HIS A 81 13.60 18.73 -7.92
C HIS A 81 14.76 18.22 -7.04
N LEU A 82 14.51 17.93 -5.74
CA LEU A 82 15.53 17.36 -4.85
C LEU A 82 15.82 15.88 -5.13
N ASP A 83 14.90 15.23 -5.86
CA ASP A 83 15.03 13.86 -6.32
C ASP A 83 14.37 13.67 -7.70
N GLU A 84 15.19 13.72 -8.74
CA GLU A 84 14.75 13.44 -10.12
C GLU A 84 14.33 11.98 -10.33
N GLN A 85 14.77 11.06 -9.45
CA GLN A 85 14.47 9.62 -9.49
C GLN A 85 13.39 9.19 -8.47
N ARG A 86 12.68 10.15 -7.87
CA ARG A 86 11.45 9.87 -7.12
C ARG A 86 10.47 9.07 -7.98
N TYR A 87 9.41 8.54 -7.39
CA TYR A 87 8.62 7.49 -8.05
C TYR A 87 7.83 7.97 -9.28
N HIS A 88 7.60 9.28 -9.43
CA HIS A 88 6.74 9.87 -10.46
C HIS A 88 5.34 9.23 -10.46
N ALA A 89 4.86 8.85 -9.28
CA ALA A 89 3.57 8.20 -9.11
C ALA A 89 2.40 9.18 -9.30
N ASP A 90 1.20 8.67 -9.56
CA ASP A 90 -0.02 9.51 -9.57
C ASP A 90 -0.17 10.16 -8.17
N PRO A 91 -0.24 11.51 -8.07
CA PRO A 91 -0.39 12.18 -6.78
C PRO A 91 -1.63 11.73 -5.99
N ARG A 92 -2.68 11.24 -6.66
CA ARG A 92 -3.85 10.65 -6.01
C ARG A 92 -3.51 9.33 -5.33
N ALA A 93 -2.69 8.50 -5.96
CA ALA A 93 -2.22 7.26 -5.36
C ALA A 93 -1.39 7.55 -4.11
N ILE A 94 -0.47 8.51 -4.19
CA ILE A 94 0.33 8.96 -3.04
C ILE A 94 -0.57 9.51 -1.92
N HIS A 95 -1.60 10.30 -2.26
CA HIS A 95 -2.56 10.77 -1.28
C HIS A 95 -3.25 9.62 -0.51
N PHE A 96 -3.73 8.59 -1.21
CA PHE A 96 -4.35 7.43 -0.57
C PHE A 96 -3.35 6.59 0.23
N ILE A 97 -2.12 6.41 -0.25
CA ILE A 97 -1.07 5.70 0.50
C ILE A 97 -0.76 6.42 1.81
N ARG A 98 -0.65 7.76 1.78
CA ARG A 98 -0.51 8.57 3.00
C ARG A 98 -1.67 8.35 3.96
N LEU A 99 -2.91 8.32 3.47
CA LEU A 99 -4.09 7.99 4.30
C LEU A 99 -4.01 6.57 4.88
N PHE A 100 -3.61 5.58 4.06
CA PHE A 100 -3.51 4.17 4.47
C PHE A 100 -2.46 3.95 5.55
N SER A 101 -1.38 4.73 5.56
CA SER A 101 -0.36 4.66 6.61
C SER A 101 -0.88 5.03 8.01
N GLN A 102 -2.04 5.71 8.10
CA GLN A 102 -2.58 6.25 9.36
C GLN A 102 -3.94 5.66 9.75
N VAL A 103 -4.63 4.98 8.83
CA VAL A 103 -6.02 4.55 9.04
C VAL A 103 -6.09 3.22 9.80
N SER A 104 -7.02 3.11 10.74
CA SER A 104 -7.41 1.82 11.35
C SER A 104 -8.56 1.19 10.56
N TYR A 105 -8.65 -0.15 10.53
CA TYR A 105 -9.71 -0.87 9.78
C TYR A 105 -11.14 -0.51 10.20
N GLU A 106 -11.33 -0.04 11.43
CA GLU A 106 -12.61 0.48 11.94
C GLU A 106 -13.09 1.70 11.14
N LYS A 107 -12.17 2.50 10.60
CA LYS A 107 -12.44 3.74 9.86
C LYS A 107 -12.55 3.55 8.34
N VAL A 108 -12.35 2.32 7.84
CA VAL A 108 -12.25 2.02 6.39
C VAL A 108 -13.61 1.91 5.69
N GLN A 109 -14.75 2.03 6.39
CA GLN A 109 -16.07 1.72 5.85
C GLN A 109 -16.49 2.53 4.59
N ASN A 110 -15.89 3.69 4.31
CA ASN A 110 -16.32 4.60 3.24
C ASN A 110 -15.23 4.96 2.22
N ILE A 111 -14.19 4.14 2.08
CA ILE A 111 -13.13 4.41 1.09
C ILE A 111 -13.60 3.93 -0.28
N GLN A 112 -14.08 4.87 -1.10
CA GLN A 112 -14.38 4.64 -2.52
C GLN A 112 -13.27 5.21 -3.38
N VAL A 113 -12.60 4.33 -4.12
CA VAL A 113 -11.48 4.69 -5.00
C VAL A 113 -11.80 4.18 -6.40
N LYS A 114 -11.57 5.04 -7.41
CA LYS A 114 -11.73 4.65 -8.81
C LYS A 114 -10.71 3.58 -9.19
N GLU A 115 -11.08 2.67 -10.09
CA GLU A 115 -10.21 1.58 -10.56
C GLU A 115 -8.85 2.07 -11.08
N GLU A 116 -8.82 3.19 -11.81
CA GLU A 116 -7.56 3.80 -12.28
C GLU A 116 -6.64 4.15 -11.11
N THR A 117 -7.19 4.72 -10.04
CA THR A 117 -6.42 5.11 -8.86
C THR A 117 -6.01 3.88 -8.05
N LYS A 118 -6.85 2.84 -7.95
CA LYS A 118 -6.46 1.57 -7.33
C LYS A 118 -5.26 0.94 -8.05
N LYS A 119 -5.26 0.97 -9.38
CA LYS A 119 -4.12 0.50 -10.19
C LYS A 119 -2.85 1.27 -9.87
N SER A 120 -2.90 2.60 -9.86
CA SER A 120 -1.74 3.43 -9.53
C SER A 120 -1.26 3.24 -8.08
N ILE A 121 -2.18 3.02 -7.12
CA ILE A 121 -1.82 2.66 -5.74
C ILE A 121 -1.05 1.34 -5.74
N ARG A 122 -1.60 0.31 -6.41
CA ARG A 122 -0.97 -1.01 -6.49
C ARG A 122 0.43 -0.96 -7.10
N GLU A 123 0.57 -0.27 -8.23
CA GLU A 123 1.86 -0.05 -8.89
C GLU A 123 2.86 0.64 -7.95
N THR A 124 2.41 1.63 -7.17
CA THR A 124 3.27 2.34 -6.22
C THR A 124 3.69 1.47 -5.03
N ILE A 125 2.78 0.68 -4.46
CA ILE A 125 3.11 -0.25 -3.37
C ILE A 125 4.07 -1.34 -3.86
N ASP A 126 3.90 -1.81 -5.10
CA ASP A 126 4.82 -2.78 -5.70
C ASP A 126 6.23 -2.22 -5.83
N MET A 127 6.38 -0.97 -6.30
CA MET A 127 7.68 -0.29 -6.33
C MET A 127 8.31 -0.19 -4.92
N LEU A 128 7.52 0.13 -3.88
CA LEU A 128 8.02 0.16 -2.50
C LEU A 128 8.52 -1.22 -2.04
N TYR A 129 7.77 -2.28 -2.32
CA TYR A 129 8.14 -3.63 -1.91
C TYR A 129 9.35 -4.16 -2.67
N ASP A 130 9.45 -3.88 -3.96
CA ASP A 130 10.61 -4.25 -4.78
C ASP A 130 11.87 -3.51 -4.31
N GLU A 131 11.76 -2.22 -4.01
CA GLU A 131 12.86 -1.38 -3.53
C GLU A 131 13.36 -1.80 -2.14
N TYR A 132 12.45 -1.95 -1.18
CA TYR A 132 12.83 -2.05 0.22
C TYR A 132 12.86 -3.48 0.78
N VAL A 133 12.02 -4.35 0.22
CA VAL A 133 11.78 -5.67 0.79
C VAL A 133 12.38 -6.76 -0.09
N GLY A 134 12.40 -6.56 -1.42
CA GLY A 134 12.97 -7.51 -2.38
C GLY A 134 12.26 -8.87 -2.42
N LEU A 135 11.00 -8.93 -1.94
CA LEU A 135 10.24 -10.17 -1.85
C LEU A 135 9.39 -10.40 -3.09
N HIS A 136 9.65 -11.52 -3.78
CA HIS A 136 8.84 -11.99 -4.90
C HIS A 136 8.03 -13.22 -4.51
N LEU A 137 6.81 -12.99 -4.00
CA LEU A 137 5.93 -14.05 -3.52
C LEU A 137 5.20 -14.76 -4.67
N LYS A 138 5.25 -16.10 -4.69
CA LYS A 138 4.48 -16.93 -5.64
C LYS A 138 2.97 -16.73 -5.48
N SER A 139 2.49 -16.54 -4.25
CA SER A 139 1.09 -16.27 -3.94
C SER A 139 0.61 -14.95 -4.53
N LYS A 140 1.41 -13.89 -4.44
CA LYS A 140 1.11 -12.59 -5.08
C LYS A 140 0.97 -12.77 -6.59
N LYS A 141 1.97 -13.39 -7.23
CA LYS A 141 1.94 -13.66 -8.68
C LYS A 141 0.68 -14.43 -9.11
N PHE A 142 0.23 -15.38 -8.31
CA PHE A 142 -1.01 -16.11 -8.57
C PHE A 142 -2.25 -15.21 -8.51
N ILE A 143 -2.37 -14.35 -7.49
CA ILE A 143 -3.48 -13.39 -7.37
C ILE A 143 -3.50 -12.39 -8.53
N ASP A 144 -2.33 -11.90 -8.96
CA ASP A 144 -2.23 -10.99 -10.11
C ASP A 144 -2.71 -11.66 -11.42
N GLN A 145 -2.39 -12.95 -11.59
CA GLN A 145 -2.87 -13.76 -12.71
C GLN A 145 -4.38 -13.96 -12.66
N MET A 146 -4.97 -14.16 -11.48
CA MET A 146 -6.43 -14.31 -11.33
C MET A 146 -7.21 -13.09 -11.82
N LYS A 147 -6.74 -11.85 -11.55
CA LYS A 147 -7.38 -10.63 -12.09
C LYS A 147 -7.39 -10.62 -13.62
N THR A 148 -6.35 -11.15 -14.25
CA THR A 148 -6.28 -11.29 -15.72
C THR A 148 -7.31 -12.30 -16.22
N TRP A 149 -7.50 -13.39 -15.47
CA TRP A 149 -8.50 -14.40 -15.80
C TRP A 149 -9.92 -13.93 -15.57
N GLU A 150 -10.21 -13.11 -14.56
CA GLU A 150 -11.57 -12.56 -14.34
C GLU A 150 -12.09 -11.81 -15.58
N ASN A 151 -11.22 -11.05 -16.24
CA ASN A 151 -11.54 -10.39 -17.51
C ASN A 151 -11.79 -11.39 -18.66
N THR A 152 -11.18 -12.58 -18.59
CA THR A 152 -11.28 -13.65 -19.61
C THR A 152 -12.43 -14.62 -19.33
N LEU A 153 -12.76 -14.82 -18.05
CA LEU A 153 -13.74 -15.74 -17.50
C LEU A 153 -15.02 -15.01 -17.11
N LYS A 154 -15.37 -13.87 -17.75
CA LYS A 154 -16.73 -13.33 -17.66
C LYS A 154 -17.68 -14.41 -18.19
N ILE A 155 -18.15 -15.25 -17.28
CA ILE A 155 -19.13 -16.28 -17.52
C ILE A 155 -20.34 -15.53 -18.06
N LEU A 156 -20.68 -15.77 -19.33
CA LEU A 156 -21.89 -15.25 -19.94
C LEU A 156 -23.06 -15.57 -18.99
N PRO A 157 -23.88 -14.58 -18.59
CA PRO A 157 -25.03 -14.86 -17.75
C PRO A 157 -25.92 -15.89 -18.48
N ARG A 158 -26.30 -16.96 -17.77
CA ARG A 158 -27.28 -17.94 -18.25
C ARG A 158 -28.67 -17.32 -18.28
#